data_AF-A0A5A9P3N0-F1
#
_entry.id   AF-A0A5A9P3N0-F1
#
_cell.length_a   1.000
_cell.length_b   1.000
_cell.length_c   1.000
_cell.angle_alpha   90.00
_cell.angle_beta   90.00
_cell.angle_gamma   90.00
#
_symmetry.space_group_name_H-M   'P 1'
#
loop_
_entity.id
_entity.type
_entity.pdbx_description
1 polymer ?
#
loop_
_entity_poly.entity_id
_entity_poly.type
_entity_poly.pdbx_seq_one_letter_code
_entity_poly.pdbx_strand_id
1 'polypeptide(L)'
;MTESGASEGSASLQLYEAQFFGFTPETCTLRVRNAFLDSLNHILVAVESVFVKRLSPGQEPSAGLRLTARESTQKLRRFLQERFEVMFQRMKGMLMDRVLNIPPSVLLPDDQLHQKYPEGKQELMKLQSSIAKLQQAYEADVCAKQALLAELEEQKKTQTQLDEVLRWIEELRVSWRQEGMGNVQDSIRYMMETVGQLQDVVGKIGKQSKELDEV
;
A
#
# COMPACT_ATOMS: atom_id res chain seq x y z
N MET A 1 -21.11 16.29 41.83
CA MET A 1 -19.96 15.84 42.64
C MET A 1 -18.71 16.15 41.85
N THR A 2 -17.91 17.02 42.44
CA THR A 2 -16.68 17.60 41.91
C THR A 2 -15.60 16.54 41.71
N GLU A 3 -15.29 16.21 40.46
CA GLU A 3 -13.99 15.61 40.16
C GLU A 3 -12.97 16.73 40.10
N SER A 4 -12.30 16.87 41.24
CA SER A 4 -11.18 17.76 41.48
C SER A 4 -10.07 17.42 40.48
N GLY A 5 -9.74 18.40 39.62
CA GLY A 5 -8.63 18.33 38.69
C GLY A 5 -7.31 18.10 39.42
N ALA A 6 -6.87 16.86 39.42
CA ALA A 6 -5.48 16.50 39.58
C ALA A 6 -4.86 16.48 38.18
N SER A 7 -4.30 17.61 37.76
CA SER A 7 -3.27 17.61 36.71
C SER A 7 -2.06 18.31 37.30
N GLU A 8 -1.40 17.61 38.21
CA GLU A 8 0.01 17.86 38.49
C GLU A 8 0.74 17.70 37.15
N GLY A 9 1.26 18.82 36.65
CA GLY A 9 1.93 18.91 35.37
C GLY A 9 3.11 17.95 35.28
N SER A 10 2.85 16.77 34.73
CA SER A 10 3.87 16.05 33.99
C SER A 10 4.34 17.02 32.91
N ALA A 11 5.61 17.43 32.97
CA ALA A 11 6.23 18.25 31.94
C ALA A 11 6.01 17.54 30.61
N SER A 12 4.98 17.96 29.87
CA SER A 12 4.70 17.43 28.54
C SER A 12 5.97 17.62 27.75
N LEU A 13 6.53 16.55 27.19
CA LEU A 13 7.81 16.55 26.46
C LEU A 13 7.83 17.45 25.22
N GLN A 14 6.78 18.27 25.00
CA GLN A 14 6.60 19.19 23.89
C GLN A 14 6.87 18.48 22.56
N LEU A 15 6.25 17.31 22.40
CA LEU A 15 6.48 16.43 21.25
C LEU A 15 5.99 17.07 19.95
N TYR A 16 4.94 17.87 20.03
CA TYR A 16 4.39 18.57 18.87
C TYR A 16 5.33 19.68 18.38
N GLU A 17 5.88 20.44 19.32
CA GLU A 17 6.93 21.41 19.08
C GLU A 17 8.18 20.73 18.53
N ALA A 18 8.55 19.57 19.09
CA ALA A 18 9.72 18.82 18.64
C ALA A 18 9.57 18.28 17.21
N GLN A 19 8.37 17.90 16.79
CA GLN A 19 8.08 17.54 15.40
C GLN A 19 8.34 18.71 14.45
N PHE A 20 7.92 19.93 14.84
CA PHE A 20 8.12 21.12 14.02
C PHE A 20 9.57 21.62 14.01
N PHE A 21 10.20 21.73 15.18
CA PHE A 21 11.53 22.31 15.33
C PHE A 21 12.68 21.31 15.09
N GLY A 22 12.39 20.00 15.14
CA GLY A 22 13.41 18.95 15.07
C GLY A 22 14.23 18.80 16.36
N PHE A 23 13.87 19.51 17.43
CA PHE A 23 14.47 19.43 18.76
C PHE A 23 13.43 19.79 19.82
N THR A 24 13.60 19.31 21.05
CA THR A 24 12.74 19.73 22.15
C THR A 24 13.11 21.14 22.62
N PRO A 25 12.14 22.03 22.89
CA PRO A 25 12.40 23.37 23.40
C PRO A 25 13.28 23.39 24.67
N GLU A 26 13.10 22.41 25.55
CA GLU A 26 13.92 22.23 26.75
C GLU A 26 15.40 22.04 26.42
N THR A 27 15.72 21.20 25.43
CA THR A 27 17.10 20.96 24.99
C THR A 27 17.72 22.23 24.42
N CYS A 28 16.97 22.98 23.61
CA CYS A 28 17.42 24.26 23.07
C CYS A 28 17.77 25.24 24.20
N THR A 29 16.86 25.38 25.17
CA THR A 29 17.05 26.28 26.32
C THR A 29 18.24 25.87 27.17
N LEU A 30 18.46 24.58 27.40
CA LEU A 30 19.64 24.08 28.11
C LEU A 30 20.93 24.44 27.39
N ARG A 31 20.98 24.31 26.06
CA ARG A 31 22.16 24.68 25.26
C ARG A 31 22.43 26.19 25.34
N VAL A 32 21.39 27.01 25.24
CA VAL A 32 21.49 28.46 25.37
C VAL A 32 22.02 28.84 26.76
N ARG A 33 21.47 28.23 27.83
CA ARG A 33 21.94 28.43 29.21
C ARG A 33 23.44 28.16 29.33
N ASN A 34 23.90 27.02 28.82
CA ASN A 34 25.29 26.62 28.91
C ASN A 34 26.20 27.57 28.14
N ALA A 35 25.80 27.97 26.92
CA ALA A 35 26.56 28.94 26.14
C ALA A 35 26.73 30.29 26.86
N PHE A 36 25.70 30.77 27.56
CA PHE A 36 25.81 31.98 28.39
C PHE A 36 26.77 31.78 29.58
N LEU A 37 26.67 30.66 30.29
CA LEU A 37 27.54 30.36 31.42
C LEU A 37 29.00 30.21 31.00
N ASP A 38 29.27 29.55 29.89
CA ASP A 38 30.61 29.40 29.33
C ASP A 38 31.19 30.74 28.93
N SER A 39 30.38 31.59 28.28
CA SER A 39 30.79 32.96 27.92
C SER A 39 31.10 33.80 29.16
N LEU A 40 30.26 33.74 30.19
CA LEU A 40 30.48 34.44 31.45
C LEU A 40 31.80 34.00 32.11
N ASN A 41 32.05 32.69 32.18
CA ASN A 41 33.27 32.14 32.73
C ASN A 41 34.50 32.59 31.93
N HIS A 42 34.41 32.60 30.60
CA HIS A 42 35.49 33.06 29.72
C HIS A 42 35.83 34.54 29.95
N ILE A 43 34.80 35.40 30.04
CA ILE A 43 34.97 36.84 30.33
C ILE A 43 35.61 37.04 31.70
N LEU A 44 35.16 36.32 32.74
CA LEU A 44 35.71 36.46 34.09
C LEU A 44 37.19 36.08 34.16
N VAL A 45 37.61 35.02 33.46
CA VAL A 45 39.02 34.65 33.36
C VAL A 45 39.84 35.72 32.64
N ALA A 46 39.30 36.28 31.54
CA ALA A 46 39.97 37.37 30.83
C ALA A 46 40.13 38.61 31.72
N VAL A 47 39.06 38.99 32.43
CA VAL A 47 39.06 40.11 33.39
C VAL A 47 40.08 39.89 34.51
N GLU A 48 40.10 38.71 35.13
CA GLU A 48 41.09 38.32 36.15
C GLU A 48 42.52 38.50 35.61
N SER A 49 42.78 38.00 34.40
CA SER A 49 44.11 38.09 33.77
C SER A 49 44.54 39.54 33.48
N VAL A 50 43.61 40.39 33.06
CA VAL A 50 43.88 41.81 32.78
C VAL A 50 44.15 42.56 34.09
N PHE A 51 43.37 42.31 35.14
CA PHE A 51 43.60 42.92 36.45
C PHE A 51 44.98 42.57 37.01
N VAL A 52 45.36 41.28 36.98
CA VAL A 52 46.68 40.84 37.44
C VAL A 52 47.80 41.53 36.65
N LYS A 53 47.70 41.55 35.31
CA LYS A 53 48.69 42.20 34.43
C LYS A 53 48.81 43.72 34.66
N ARG A 54 47.68 44.39 34.92
CA ARG A 54 47.65 45.85 35.14
C ARG A 54 48.19 46.26 36.50
N LEU A 55 48.00 45.43 37.53
CA LEU A 55 48.50 45.67 38.89
C LEU A 55 49.97 45.28 39.10
N SER A 56 50.57 44.57 38.14
CA SER A 56 51.99 44.20 38.13
C SER A 56 52.65 44.47 36.78
N PRO A 57 52.73 45.74 36.34
CA PRO A 57 53.28 46.07 35.04
C PRO A 57 54.79 45.77 34.99
N GLY A 58 55.20 44.84 34.12
CA GLY A 58 56.62 44.53 33.88
C GLY A 58 57.32 43.67 34.92
N GLN A 59 56.57 43.10 35.88
CA GLN A 59 57.09 42.15 36.88
C GLN A 59 56.21 40.90 36.98
N GLU A 60 56.79 39.77 37.42
CA GLU A 60 56.00 38.58 37.73
C GLU A 60 55.03 38.86 38.89
N PRO A 61 53.73 38.58 38.72
CA PRO A 61 52.73 38.86 39.75
C PRO A 61 52.98 38.03 41.01
N SER A 62 52.99 38.70 42.16
CA SER A 62 53.16 38.03 43.45
C SER A 62 52.09 36.95 43.67
N ALA A 63 52.46 35.86 44.34
CA ALA A 63 51.53 34.76 44.62
C ALA A 63 50.30 35.23 45.40
N GLY A 64 50.47 36.20 46.32
CA GLY A 64 49.38 36.82 47.07
C GLY A 64 48.40 37.59 46.18
N LEU A 65 48.90 38.39 45.23
CA LEU A 65 48.04 39.15 44.30
C LEU A 65 47.20 38.22 43.42
N ARG A 66 47.78 37.12 42.92
CA ARG A 66 47.05 36.10 42.15
C ARG A 66 45.97 35.42 42.99
N LEU A 67 46.28 35.08 44.23
CA LEU A 67 45.31 34.46 45.15
C LEU A 67 44.13 35.40 45.43
N THR A 68 44.40 36.67 45.77
CA THR A 68 43.36 37.67 46.05
C THR A 68 42.53 38.01 44.81
N ALA A 69 43.16 38.12 43.63
CA ALA A 69 42.47 38.29 42.35
C ALA A 69 41.56 37.09 42.03
N ARG A 70 42.01 35.87 42.33
CA ARG A 70 41.21 34.67 42.16
C ARG A 70 40.02 34.63 43.11
N GLU A 71 40.22 34.91 44.40
CA GLU A 71 39.16 34.91 45.40
C GLU A 71 38.08 35.96 45.10
N SER A 72 38.50 37.18 44.72
CA SER A 72 37.57 38.25 44.33
C SER A 72 36.80 37.90 43.06
N THR A 73 37.46 37.33 42.04
CA THR A 73 36.81 36.83 40.82
C THR A 73 35.81 35.71 41.13
N GLN A 74 36.12 34.80 42.07
CA GLN A 74 35.20 33.76 42.50
C GLN A 74 33.97 34.31 43.25
N LYS A 75 34.14 35.36 44.07
CA LYS A 75 33.01 36.06 44.71
C LYS A 75 32.11 36.73 43.65
N LEU A 76 32.72 37.44 42.70
CA LEU A 76 32.00 38.06 41.59
C LEU A 76 31.26 37.02 40.72
N ARG A 77 31.91 35.90 40.42
CA ARG A 77 31.30 34.79 39.66
C ARG A 77 30.03 34.28 40.32
N ARG A 78 30.07 33.99 41.63
CA ARG A 78 28.89 33.51 42.37
C ARG A 78 27.74 34.51 42.31
N PHE A 79 28.04 35.77 42.56
CA PHE A 79 27.05 36.84 42.48
C PHE A 79 26.41 36.94 41.09
N LEU A 80 27.22 36.89 40.02
CA LEU A 80 26.71 36.96 38.65
C LEU A 80 25.92 35.71 38.25
N GLN A 81 26.32 34.52 38.71
CA GLN A 81 25.61 33.27 38.45
C GLN A 81 24.22 33.26 39.09
N GLU A 82 24.10 33.70 40.35
CA GLU A 82 22.81 33.81 41.03
C GLU A 82 21.86 34.78 40.30
N ARG A 83 22.38 35.93 39.85
CA ARG A 83 21.61 36.92 39.10
C ARG A 83 21.23 36.42 37.71
N PHE A 84 22.16 35.73 37.04
CA PHE A 84 21.91 35.08 35.76
C PHE A 84 20.78 34.07 35.88
N GLU A 85 20.78 33.22 36.90
CA GLU A 85 19.74 32.20 37.07
C GLU A 85 18.34 32.81 37.13
N VAL A 86 18.16 33.86 37.95
CA VAL A 86 16.87 34.54 38.08
C VAL A 86 16.41 35.15 36.75
N MET A 87 17.32 35.80 36.01
CA MET A 87 17.00 36.38 34.70
C MET A 87 16.75 35.32 33.64
N PHE A 88 17.54 34.25 33.65
CA PHE A 88 17.44 33.15 32.73
C PHE A 88 16.11 32.40 32.90
N GLN A 89 15.62 32.19 34.11
CA GLN A 89 14.32 31.56 34.34
C GLN A 89 13.17 32.41 33.76
N ARG A 90 13.24 33.74 33.91
CA ARG A 90 12.25 34.66 33.29
C ARG A 90 12.32 34.61 31.76
N MET A 91 13.54 34.64 31.20
CA MET A 91 13.75 34.52 29.76
C MET A 91 13.28 33.17 29.23
N LYS A 92 13.59 32.07 29.92
CA LYS A 92 13.14 30.71 29.62
C LYS A 92 11.63 30.66 29.53
N GLY A 93 10.91 31.18 30.53
CA GLY A 93 9.44 31.23 30.49
C GLY A 93 8.92 31.93 29.24
N MET A 94 9.44 33.12 28.92
CA MET A 94 9.02 33.85 27.71
C MET A 94 9.36 33.10 26.41
N LEU A 95 10.52 32.47 26.33
CA LEU A 95 10.93 31.67 25.17
C LEU A 95 10.02 30.46 24.98
N MET A 96 9.73 29.73 26.06
CA MET A 96 8.82 28.59 26.02
C MET A 96 7.44 29.05 25.60
N ASP A 97 6.86 30.04 26.27
CA ASP A 97 5.45 30.38 26.09
C ASP A 97 5.15 31.05 24.74
N ARG A 98 6.10 31.84 24.21
CA ARG A 98 5.85 32.73 23.05
C ARG A 98 6.62 32.38 21.78
N VAL A 99 7.73 31.68 21.87
CA VAL A 99 8.63 31.45 20.72
C VAL A 99 8.69 29.97 20.36
N LEU A 100 8.88 29.11 21.35
CA LEU A 100 9.06 27.68 21.19
C LEU A 100 7.80 26.87 21.54
N ASN A 101 6.63 27.49 21.46
CA ASN A 101 5.34 26.87 21.71
C ASN A 101 4.47 26.98 20.46
N ILE A 102 3.83 25.87 20.11
CA ILE A 102 2.86 25.84 19.02
C ILE A 102 1.48 25.97 19.67
N PRO A 103 0.72 27.04 19.36
CA PRO A 103 -0.60 27.20 19.93
C PRO A 103 -1.48 25.98 19.61
N PRO A 104 -2.31 25.50 20.55
CA PRO A 104 -3.15 24.32 20.34
C PRO A 104 -4.21 24.52 19.24
N SER A 105 -4.46 25.76 18.82
CA SER A 105 -5.33 26.11 17.70
C SER A 105 -4.66 25.97 16.33
N VAL A 106 -3.34 25.77 16.29
CA VAL A 106 -2.57 25.67 15.06
C VAL A 106 -2.27 24.22 14.78
N LEU A 107 -2.66 23.78 13.58
CA LEU A 107 -2.32 22.47 13.05
C LEU A 107 -1.10 22.62 12.13
N LEU A 108 -0.10 21.77 12.34
CA LEU A 108 1.07 21.70 11.47
C LEU A 108 0.66 21.26 10.05
N PRO A 109 1.40 21.68 9.01
CA PRO A 109 1.13 21.27 7.64
C PRO A 109 1.05 19.75 7.45
N ASP A 110 1.92 19.02 8.15
CA ASP A 110 1.98 17.55 8.10
C ASP A 110 0.71 16.88 8.62
N ASP A 111 -0.02 17.55 9.52
CA ASP A 111 -1.23 17.03 10.14
C ASP A 111 -2.51 17.46 9.42
N GLN A 112 -2.43 18.28 8.36
CA GLN A 112 -3.63 18.70 7.61
C GLN A 112 -4.45 17.53 7.06
N LEU A 113 -3.80 16.40 6.77
CA LEU A 113 -4.49 15.18 6.35
C LEU A 113 -5.37 14.61 7.46
N HIS A 114 -4.95 14.70 8.73
CA HIS A 114 -5.76 14.28 9.87
C HIS A 114 -7.02 15.14 10.04
N GLN A 115 -6.99 16.40 9.61
CA GLN A 115 -8.18 17.27 9.60
C GLN A 115 -9.12 16.96 8.43
N LYS A 116 -8.57 16.66 7.24
CA LYS A 116 -9.37 16.34 6.04
C LYS A 116 -9.98 14.95 6.08
N TYR A 117 -9.25 14.00 6.64
CA TYR A 117 -9.64 12.62 6.81
C TYR A 117 -9.48 12.24 8.28
N PRO A 118 -10.37 12.74 9.15
CA PRO A 118 -10.39 12.31 10.56
C PRO A 118 -10.90 10.86 10.69
N GLU A 119 -11.06 10.16 9.56
CA GLU A 119 -11.75 8.89 9.40
C GLU A 119 -11.37 7.94 10.52
N GLY A 120 -12.40 7.58 11.29
CA GLY A 120 -12.25 6.70 12.43
C GLY A 120 -11.69 5.36 11.99
N LYS A 121 -11.04 4.66 12.92
CA LYS A 121 -10.55 3.27 12.75
C LYS A 121 -11.56 2.35 12.03
N GLN A 122 -12.86 2.63 12.16
CA GLN A 122 -13.94 1.89 11.50
C GLN A 122 -14.03 2.10 9.98
N GLU A 123 -13.82 3.30 9.45
CA GLU A 123 -13.85 3.58 8.00
C GLU A 123 -12.64 2.97 7.31
N LEU A 124 -11.46 3.07 7.94
CA LEU A 124 -10.26 2.37 7.49
C LEU A 124 -10.48 0.85 7.42
N MET A 125 -11.10 0.26 8.44
CA MET A 125 -11.44 -1.17 8.42
C MET A 125 -12.44 -1.53 7.32
N LYS A 126 -13.45 -0.69 7.07
CA LYS A 126 -14.38 -0.87 5.94
C LYS A 126 -13.63 -0.84 4.62
N LEU A 127 -12.74 0.12 4.42
CA LEU A 127 -11.94 0.25 3.20
C LEU A 127 -11.04 -0.97 3.00
N GLN A 128 -10.33 -1.41 4.04
CA GLN A 128 -9.52 -2.64 4.00
C GLN A 128 -10.36 -3.87 3.63
N SER A 129 -11.56 -3.99 4.19
CA SER A 129 -12.48 -5.09 3.86
C SER A 129 -12.96 -5.04 2.40
N SER A 130 -13.19 -3.84 1.87
CA SER A 130 -13.59 -3.63 0.48
C SER A 130 -12.45 -3.99 -0.48
N ILE A 131 -11.21 -3.62 -0.15
CA ILE A 131 -10.02 -3.96 -0.94
C ILE A 131 -9.85 -5.48 -1.00
N ALA A 132 -9.96 -6.18 0.13
CA ALA A 132 -9.83 -7.64 0.16
C ALA A 132 -10.92 -8.33 -0.67
N LYS A 133 -12.17 -7.86 -0.58
CA LYS A 133 -13.27 -8.39 -1.41
C LYS A 133 -13.04 -8.15 -2.89
N LEU A 134 -12.53 -6.97 -3.26
CA LEU A 134 -12.26 -6.64 -4.66
C LEU A 134 -11.13 -7.49 -5.24
N GLN A 135 -10.07 -7.75 -4.45
CA GLN A 135 -8.98 -8.63 -4.84
C GLN A 135 -9.47 -10.06 -5.06
N GLN A 136 -10.30 -10.59 -4.16
CA GLN A 136 -10.89 -11.92 -4.31
C GLN A 136 -11.78 -12.02 -5.56
N ALA A 137 -12.61 -11.00 -5.82
CA ALA A 137 -13.44 -10.95 -7.01
C ALA A 137 -12.59 -10.91 -8.29
N TYR A 138 -11.52 -10.11 -8.30
CA TYR A 138 -10.60 -10.03 -9.42
C TYR A 138 -9.93 -11.38 -9.72
N GLU A 139 -9.46 -12.10 -8.70
CA GLU A 139 -8.88 -13.44 -8.87
C GLU A 139 -9.90 -14.44 -9.45
N ALA A 140 -11.14 -14.40 -8.96
CA ALA A 140 -12.21 -15.23 -9.48
C ALA A 140 -12.53 -14.91 -10.96
N ASP A 141 -12.55 -13.62 -11.33
CA ASP A 141 -12.78 -13.17 -12.71
C ASP A 141 -11.66 -13.62 -13.65
N VAL A 142 -10.40 -13.57 -13.19
CA VAL A 142 -9.26 -14.08 -13.97
C VAL A 142 -9.38 -15.59 -14.20
N CYS A 143 -9.76 -16.35 -13.18
CA CYS A 143 -10.00 -17.79 -13.31
C CYS A 143 -11.17 -18.09 -14.25
N ALA A 144 -12.28 -17.36 -14.13
CA ALA A 144 -13.45 -17.52 -14.98
C ALA A 144 -13.11 -17.22 -16.46
N LYS A 145 -12.36 -16.14 -16.71
CA LYS A 145 -11.86 -15.83 -18.05
C LYS A 145 -11.03 -16.96 -18.63
N GLN A 146 -10.14 -17.55 -17.83
CA GLN A 146 -9.31 -18.67 -18.30
C GLN A 146 -10.13 -19.91 -18.61
N ALA A 147 -11.16 -20.21 -17.81
CA ALA A 147 -12.08 -21.31 -18.06
C ALA A 147 -12.86 -21.11 -19.37
N LEU A 148 -13.39 -19.90 -19.61
CA LEU A 148 -14.10 -19.57 -20.85
C LEU A 148 -13.19 -19.66 -22.09
N LEU A 149 -11.93 -19.26 -21.98
CA LEU A 149 -10.96 -19.44 -23.07
C LEU A 149 -10.69 -20.91 -23.37
N ALA A 150 -10.61 -21.77 -22.35
CA ALA A 150 -10.44 -23.20 -22.53
C ALA A 150 -11.68 -23.85 -23.18
N GLU A 151 -12.88 -23.48 -22.74
CA GLU A 151 -14.14 -23.94 -23.33
C GLU A 151 -14.29 -23.52 -24.80
N LEU A 152 -13.87 -22.29 -25.14
CA LEU A 152 -13.86 -21.82 -26.52
C LEU A 152 -12.93 -22.65 -27.42
N GLU A 153 -11.76 -23.04 -26.94
CA GLU A 153 -10.84 -23.92 -27.69
C GLU A 153 -11.41 -25.33 -27.86
N GLU A 154 -12.08 -25.87 -26.85
CA GLU A 154 -12.80 -27.15 -26.96
C GLU A 154 -13.92 -27.06 -28.01
N GLN A 155 -14.72 -26.00 -27.98
CA GLN A 155 -15.81 -25.80 -28.93
C GLN A 155 -15.30 -25.72 -30.37
N LYS A 156 -14.19 -25.03 -30.63
CA LYS A 156 -13.56 -24.99 -31.95
C LYS A 156 -13.16 -26.38 -32.42
N LYS A 157 -12.58 -27.20 -31.54
CA LYS A 157 -12.18 -28.57 -31.87
C LYS A 157 -13.40 -29.43 -32.22
N THR A 158 -14.47 -29.36 -31.42
CA THR A 158 -15.72 -30.08 -31.72
C THR A 158 -16.34 -29.62 -33.04
N GLN A 159 -16.28 -28.31 -33.33
CA GLN A 159 -16.76 -27.78 -34.61
C GLN A 159 -15.97 -28.36 -35.78
N THR A 160 -14.63 -28.39 -35.72
CA THR A 160 -13.81 -28.99 -36.78
C THR A 160 -14.12 -30.47 -37.00
N GLN A 161 -14.38 -31.23 -35.93
CA GLN A 161 -14.77 -32.63 -36.04
C GLN A 161 -16.13 -32.80 -36.71
N LEU A 162 -17.09 -31.93 -36.38
CA LEU A 162 -18.41 -31.97 -37.00
C LEU A 162 -18.35 -31.62 -38.50
N ASP A 163 -17.55 -30.63 -38.86
CA ASP A 163 -17.32 -30.23 -40.25
C ASP A 163 -16.65 -31.36 -41.05
N GLU A 164 -15.71 -32.09 -40.45
CA GLU A 164 -15.11 -33.29 -41.05
C GLU A 164 -16.14 -34.40 -41.32
N VAL A 165 -17.04 -34.67 -40.37
CA VAL A 165 -18.12 -35.66 -40.54
C VAL A 165 -19.09 -35.20 -41.64
N LEU A 166 -19.48 -33.93 -41.66
CA LEU A 166 -20.35 -33.39 -42.70
C LEU A 166 -19.72 -33.51 -44.09
N ARG A 167 -18.42 -33.20 -44.21
CA ARG A 167 -17.65 -33.40 -45.45
C ARG A 167 -17.65 -34.87 -45.87
N TRP A 168 -17.39 -35.79 -44.93
CA TRP A 168 -17.39 -37.22 -45.23
C TRP A 168 -18.75 -37.74 -45.69
N ILE A 169 -19.85 -37.27 -45.08
CA ILE A 169 -21.22 -37.60 -45.51
C ILE A 169 -21.47 -37.09 -46.93
N GLU A 170 -21.05 -35.87 -47.25
CA GLU A 170 -21.24 -35.33 -48.59
C GLU A 170 -20.39 -36.08 -49.63
N GLU A 171 -19.14 -36.41 -49.32
CA GLU A 171 -18.28 -37.26 -50.17
C GLU A 171 -18.94 -38.62 -50.44
N LEU A 172 -19.49 -39.27 -49.41
CA LEU A 172 -20.20 -40.54 -49.56
C LEU A 172 -21.42 -40.38 -50.49
N ARG A 173 -22.20 -39.31 -50.32
CA ARG A 173 -23.36 -39.01 -51.19
C ARG A 173 -22.96 -38.71 -52.63
N VAL A 174 -21.83 -38.04 -52.84
CA VAL A 174 -21.31 -37.76 -54.18
C VAL A 174 -20.83 -39.04 -54.85
N SER A 175 -20.02 -39.87 -54.17
CA SER A 175 -19.54 -41.15 -54.72
C SER A 175 -20.69 -42.07 -55.10
N TRP A 176 -21.72 -42.18 -54.25
CA TRP A 176 -22.91 -42.98 -54.54
C TRP A 176 -23.65 -42.50 -55.80
N ARG A 177 -23.79 -41.18 -55.97
CA ARG A 177 -24.37 -40.59 -57.18
C ARG A 177 -23.52 -40.83 -58.43
N GLN A 178 -22.20 -40.85 -58.30
CA GLN A 178 -21.27 -41.11 -59.42
C GLN A 178 -21.31 -42.57 -59.88
N GLU A 179 -21.57 -43.52 -58.98
CA GLU A 179 -21.76 -44.94 -59.30
C GLU A 179 -23.13 -45.23 -59.95
N GLY A 180 -23.91 -44.19 -60.29
CA GLY A 180 -25.18 -44.29 -61.01
C GLY A 180 -26.36 -44.67 -60.13
N MET A 181 -26.16 -44.82 -58.82
CA MET A 181 -27.25 -44.97 -57.87
C MET A 181 -27.75 -43.58 -57.46
N GLY A 182 -29.05 -43.32 -57.64
CA GLY A 182 -29.69 -42.06 -57.25
C GLY A 182 -29.81 -41.95 -55.73
N ASN A 183 -30.97 -41.49 -55.25
CA ASN A 183 -31.26 -41.57 -53.83
C ASN A 183 -31.25 -43.05 -53.37
N VAL A 184 -30.52 -43.35 -52.29
CA VAL A 184 -30.39 -44.71 -51.71
C VAL A 184 -31.78 -45.30 -51.43
N GLN A 185 -32.67 -44.50 -50.84
CA GLN A 185 -34.02 -44.95 -50.50
C GLN A 185 -34.84 -45.32 -51.74
N ASP A 186 -34.71 -44.52 -52.80
CA ASP A 186 -35.42 -44.75 -54.06
C ASP A 186 -34.83 -45.95 -54.81
N SER A 187 -33.51 -46.15 -54.74
CA SER A 187 -32.81 -47.29 -55.35
C SER A 187 -33.19 -48.62 -54.67
N ILE A 188 -33.24 -48.64 -53.33
CA ILE A 188 -33.69 -49.82 -52.57
C ILE A 188 -35.17 -50.10 -52.85
N ARG A 189 -36.03 -49.07 -52.90
CA ARG A 189 -37.46 -49.23 -53.22
C ARG A 189 -37.65 -49.83 -54.61
N TYR A 190 -36.94 -49.31 -55.62
CA TYR A 190 -37.00 -49.84 -56.99
C TYR A 190 -36.53 -51.30 -57.07
N MET A 191 -35.45 -51.67 -56.35
CA MET A 191 -35.02 -53.07 -56.26
C MET A 191 -36.09 -53.96 -55.63
N MET A 192 -36.73 -53.53 -54.53
CA MET A 192 -37.80 -54.30 -53.89
C MET A 192 -39.00 -54.51 -54.82
N GLU A 193 -39.44 -53.46 -55.53
CA GLU A 193 -40.52 -53.55 -56.51
C GLU A 193 -40.17 -54.51 -57.66
N THR A 194 -38.94 -54.44 -58.18
CA THR A 194 -38.46 -55.30 -59.26
C THR A 194 -38.39 -56.77 -58.81
N VAL A 195 -37.90 -57.03 -57.59
CA VAL A 195 -37.87 -58.38 -57.01
C VAL A 195 -39.30 -58.93 -56.82
N GLY A 196 -40.24 -58.10 -56.36
CA GLY A 196 -41.65 -58.50 -56.25
C GLY A 196 -42.25 -58.88 -57.60
N GLN A 197 -42.02 -58.08 -58.64
CA GLN A 197 -42.47 -58.41 -60.00
C GLN A 197 -41.82 -59.69 -60.53
N LEU A 198 -40.54 -59.91 -60.25
CA LEU A 198 -39.84 -61.13 -60.66
C LEU A 198 -40.41 -62.37 -59.97
N GLN A 199 -40.72 -62.29 -58.67
CA GLN A 199 -41.37 -63.36 -57.93
C GLN A 199 -42.76 -63.69 -58.50
N ASP A 200 -43.53 -62.68 -58.91
CA ASP A 200 -44.81 -62.88 -59.56
C ASP A 200 -44.67 -63.57 -60.93
N VAL A 201 -43.66 -63.18 -61.73
CA VAL A 201 -43.39 -63.80 -63.04
C VAL A 201 -42.90 -65.24 -62.87
N VAL A 202 -41.99 -65.51 -61.94
CA VAL A 202 -41.53 -66.87 -61.62
C VAL A 202 -42.68 -67.72 -61.11
N GLY A 203 -43.57 -67.15 -60.29
CA GLY A 203 -44.80 -67.81 -59.84
C GLY A 203 -45.76 -68.14 -60.98
N LYS A 204 -45.87 -67.27 -62.00
CA LYS A 204 -46.67 -67.52 -63.21
C LYS A 204 -46.05 -68.60 -64.10
N ILE A 205 -44.73 -68.54 -64.33
CA ILE A 205 -44.00 -69.55 -65.12
C ILE A 205 -44.09 -70.92 -64.43
N GLY A 206 -43.97 -70.98 -63.10
CA GLY A 206 -44.13 -72.23 -62.34
C GLY A 206 -45.56 -72.79 -62.36
N LYS A 207 -46.58 -71.95 -62.57
CA LYS A 207 -47.96 -72.42 -62.80
C LYS A 207 -48.15 -72.92 -64.23
N GLN A 208 -47.60 -72.21 -65.22
CA GLN A 208 -47.65 -72.62 -66.63
C GLN A 208 -46.82 -73.88 -66.92
N SER A 209 -45.70 -74.10 -66.22
CA SER A 209 -44.93 -75.35 -66.37
C SER A 209 -45.66 -76.55 -65.75
N LYS A 210 -46.47 -76.33 -64.70
CA LYS A 210 -47.34 -77.39 -64.15
C LYS A 210 -48.51 -77.72 -65.05
N GLU A 211 -49.05 -76.75 -65.79
CA GLU A 211 -50.07 -76.99 -66.83
C GLU A 211 -49.49 -77.71 -68.06
N LEU A 212 -48.19 -77.60 -68.33
CA LEU A 212 -47.50 -78.31 -69.42
C LEU A 212 -47.02 -79.72 -69.04
N ASP A 213 -46.86 -80.03 -67.75
CA ASP A 213 -46.57 -81.39 -67.24
C ASP A 213 -47.86 -82.23 -67.04
N GLU A 214 -49.06 -81.65 -67.21
CA GLU A 214 -50.36 -82.34 -67.16
C GLU A 214 -50.96 -82.63 -68.56
N VAL A 215 -50.15 -82.59 -69.62
CA VAL A 215 -50.48 -83.09 -70.98
C VAL A 215 -49.63 -84.30 -71.32
#